data_AF-A0A9E5EN73-F1
#
_entry.id   AF-A0A9E5EN73-F1
#
_cell.length_a   1.000
_cell.length_b   1.000
_cell.length_c   1.000
_cell.angle_alpha   90.00
_cell.angle_beta   90.00
_cell.angle_gamma   90.00
#
_symmetry.space_group_name_H-M   'P 1'
#
loop_
_entity.id
_entity.type
_entity.pdbx_description
1 polymer ?
#
loop_
_entity_poly.entity_id
_entity_poly.type
_entity_poly.pdbx_seq_one_letter_code
_entity_poly.pdbx_strand_id
1 'polypeptide(L)'
;MVATPILGSSYVTRSPNAADNRMVNLFPEVVPEGGKQAAWLQRAPGLRYLQTLGAGPVRGLWTFNGKAFAVSGTSLYEIDTDWNITNRGAIGGGSQVNMTDNGTQMFIAAGAYGYVYDSVTNVLTTLTTNFYGAVGCGFLDGWFVFNQPDSQIFWVMDATGTTIDPLYFASAEGSPDNLVTLIVDHREIWLFGTNSVEVWYDAGLPDFPMARIQGAFKSNNTPACPTLWVTHTNRTAIAFTF
;
A
#
# COMPACT_ATOMS: atom_id res chain seq x y z
N MET A 1 9.28 -1.60 -45.86
CA MET A 1 8.79 -0.44 -45.07
C MET A 1 7.49 0.02 -45.72
N VAL A 2 6.33 -0.36 -45.16
CA VAL A 2 5.02 0.04 -45.68
C VAL A 2 4.52 1.18 -44.80
N ALA A 3 4.33 2.35 -45.39
CA ALA A 3 3.82 3.52 -44.72
C ALA A 3 2.29 3.41 -44.61
N THR A 4 1.80 3.03 -43.43
CA THR A 4 0.36 3.08 -43.13
C THR A 4 0.10 4.35 -42.31
N PRO A 5 -0.96 5.14 -42.60
CA PRO A 5 -1.29 6.33 -41.82
C PRO A 5 -1.83 5.91 -40.45
N ILE A 6 -0.93 5.69 -39.49
CA ILE A 6 -1.25 5.19 -38.13
C ILE A 6 -1.80 6.29 -37.21
N LEU A 7 -1.84 7.55 -37.67
CA LEU A 7 -2.56 8.64 -36.99
C LEU A 7 -4.04 8.75 -37.43
N GLY A 8 -4.62 7.66 -37.95
CA GLY A 8 -6.06 7.51 -38.14
C GLY A 8 -6.73 6.90 -36.89
N SER A 9 -8.01 7.21 -36.68
CA SER A 9 -8.84 6.69 -35.59
C SER A 9 -8.66 5.16 -35.42
N SER A 10 -8.52 4.64 -34.19
CA SER A 10 -8.72 3.21 -33.93
C SER A 10 -10.22 2.95 -33.85
N TYR A 11 -10.78 2.25 -34.82
CA TYR A 11 -12.19 1.86 -34.82
C TYR A 11 -12.32 0.43 -35.34
N VAL A 12 -13.24 -0.32 -34.74
CA VAL A 12 -13.69 -1.59 -35.28
C VAL A 12 -14.82 -1.25 -36.25
N THR A 13 -14.62 -1.54 -37.53
CA THR A 13 -15.71 -1.42 -38.51
C THR A 13 -16.71 -2.56 -38.35
N ARG A 14 -17.95 -2.37 -38.82
CA ARG A 14 -19.03 -3.37 -38.77
C ARG A 14 -18.61 -4.74 -39.36
N SER A 15 -17.63 -4.76 -40.26
CA SER A 15 -16.96 -5.98 -40.72
C SER A 15 -15.53 -6.00 -40.17
N PRO A 16 -15.21 -6.88 -39.20
CA PRO A 16 -13.86 -6.99 -38.63
C PRO A 16 -12.76 -7.25 -39.67
N ASN A 17 -13.12 -7.88 -40.80
CA ASN A 17 -12.18 -8.15 -41.89
C ASN A 17 -11.80 -6.89 -42.71
N ALA A 18 -12.54 -5.78 -42.55
CA ALA A 18 -12.33 -4.54 -43.31
C ALA A 18 -11.39 -3.56 -42.59
N ALA A 19 -11.51 -3.46 -41.26
CA ALA A 19 -10.58 -2.75 -40.40
C ALA A 19 -10.77 -3.19 -38.94
N ASP A 20 -9.70 -3.73 -38.35
CA ASP A 20 -9.57 -4.08 -36.94
C ASP A 20 -8.19 -3.62 -36.43
N ASN A 21 -8.12 -2.35 -36.01
CA ASN A 21 -6.89 -1.78 -35.45
C ASN A 21 -7.11 -1.43 -33.98
N ARG A 22 -6.40 -2.15 -33.11
CA ARG A 22 -6.38 -1.89 -31.66
C ARG A 22 -5.01 -1.36 -31.24
N MET A 23 -5.01 -0.21 -30.56
CA MET A 23 -3.81 0.28 -29.87
C MET A 23 -3.72 -0.39 -28.50
N VAL A 24 -2.63 -1.12 -28.23
CA VAL A 24 -2.38 -1.77 -26.92
C VAL A 24 -1.01 -1.34 -26.42
N ASN A 25 -0.98 -0.73 -25.23
CA ASN A 25 0.24 -0.29 -24.55
C ASN A 25 1.12 0.64 -25.41
N LEU A 26 0.50 1.61 -26.08
CA LEU A 26 1.17 2.61 -26.92
C LEU A 26 0.80 4.02 -26.43
N PHE A 27 1.75 4.95 -26.40
CA PHE A 27 1.51 6.36 -26.13
C PHE A 27 2.07 7.23 -27.27
N PRO A 28 1.40 8.35 -27.60
CA PRO A 28 1.89 9.27 -28.63
C PRO A 28 3.04 10.12 -28.10
N GLU A 29 4.14 10.17 -28.82
CA GLU A 29 5.25 11.10 -28.60
C GLU A 29 5.30 12.11 -29.75
N VAL A 30 5.23 13.39 -29.41
CA VAL A 30 5.24 14.51 -30.38
C VAL A 30 6.66 14.64 -30.94
N VAL A 31 6.77 14.73 -32.27
CA VAL A 31 8.05 14.96 -32.92
C VAL A 31 8.37 16.47 -32.83
N PRO A 32 9.57 16.88 -32.37
CA PRO A 32 10.00 18.27 -32.41
C PRO A 32 9.97 18.84 -33.84
N GLU A 33 9.91 20.17 -33.96
CA GLU A 33 9.72 20.90 -35.22
C GLU A 33 10.62 20.39 -36.37
N GLY A 34 10.02 20.09 -37.53
CA GLY A 34 10.71 19.54 -38.71
C GLY A 34 10.53 18.04 -38.97
N GLY A 35 9.74 17.33 -38.16
CA GLY A 35 9.39 15.93 -38.38
C GLY A 35 8.46 15.69 -39.59
N LYS A 36 8.61 14.55 -40.28
CA LYS A 36 7.72 14.13 -41.40
C LYS A 36 6.29 13.74 -40.94
N GLN A 37 6.05 13.64 -39.64
CA GLN A 37 4.78 13.30 -38.98
C GLN A 37 4.69 14.09 -37.67
N ALA A 38 3.48 14.46 -37.23
CA ALA A 38 3.26 15.28 -36.04
C ALA A 38 3.59 14.54 -34.73
N ALA A 39 3.44 13.21 -34.71
CA ALA A 39 3.73 12.36 -33.58
C ALA A 39 3.97 10.91 -34.06
N TRP A 40 4.52 10.08 -33.20
CA TRP A 40 4.64 8.64 -33.41
C TRP A 40 4.22 7.88 -32.16
N LEU A 41 3.82 6.62 -32.30
CA LEU A 41 3.40 5.79 -31.17
C LEU A 41 4.60 5.02 -30.61
N GLN A 42 4.97 5.30 -29.37
CA GLN A 42 5.95 4.56 -28.58
C GLN A 42 5.26 3.41 -27.86
N ARG A 43 5.89 2.23 -27.79
CA ARG A 43 5.43 1.16 -26.89
C ARG A 43 5.75 1.57 -25.46
N ALA A 44 4.79 1.43 -24.54
CA ALA A 44 5.14 1.53 -23.13
C ALA A 44 6.06 0.37 -22.75
N PRO A 45 7.10 0.59 -21.93
CA PRO A 45 7.94 -0.48 -21.42
C PRO A 45 7.10 -1.62 -20.83
N GLY A 46 7.40 -2.86 -21.20
CA GLY A 46 6.72 -4.04 -20.66
C GLY A 46 7.22 -4.39 -19.25
N LEU A 47 6.41 -5.15 -18.51
CA LEU A 47 6.85 -5.74 -17.24
C LEU A 47 7.83 -6.88 -17.54
N ARG A 48 8.98 -6.87 -16.86
CA ARG A 48 9.94 -7.99 -16.89
C ARG A 48 9.54 -8.98 -15.80
N TYR A 49 9.34 -10.24 -16.17
CA TYR A 49 9.23 -11.30 -15.18
C TYR A 49 10.57 -11.46 -14.47
N LEU A 50 10.54 -11.40 -13.14
CA LEU A 50 11.71 -11.52 -12.29
C LEU A 50 11.70 -12.87 -11.60
N GLN A 51 10.64 -13.17 -10.86
CA GLN A 51 10.51 -14.44 -10.16
C GLN A 51 9.08 -14.77 -9.75
N THR A 52 8.84 -16.04 -9.42
CA THR A 52 7.58 -16.53 -8.84
C THR A 52 7.68 -16.56 -7.32
N LEU A 53 6.74 -15.90 -6.64
CA LEU A 53 6.64 -15.84 -5.18
C LEU A 53 5.58 -16.84 -4.69
N GLY A 54 5.98 -18.08 -4.44
CA GLY A 54 5.05 -19.13 -4.00
C GLY A 54 3.94 -19.43 -5.00
N ALA A 55 2.81 -19.99 -4.52
CA ALA A 55 1.67 -20.38 -5.35
C ALA A 55 0.43 -19.48 -5.17
N GLY A 56 0.45 -18.55 -4.22
CA GLY A 56 -0.67 -17.67 -3.91
C GLY A 56 -0.60 -16.33 -4.65
N PRO A 57 -1.69 -15.55 -4.64
CA PRO A 57 -1.64 -14.17 -5.10
C PRO A 57 -0.75 -13.34 -4.15
N VAL A 58 -0.08 -12.33 -4.70
CA VAL A 58 0.62 -11.33 -3.89
C VAL A 58 -0.42 -10.44 -3.20
N ARG A 59 -0.44 -10.45 -1.88
CA ARG A 59 -1.39 -9.73 -1.01
C ARG A 59 -0.89 -8.34 -0.62
N GLY A 60 0.42 -8.12 -0.70
CA GLY A 60 1.04 -6.81 -0.47
C GLY A 60 2.55 -6.86 -0.65
N LEU A 61 3.12 -5.69 -0.94
CA LEU A 61 4.54 -5.47 -1.20
C LEU A 61 5.05 -4.32 -0.34
N TRP A 62 6.28 -4.45 0.15
CA TRP A 62 6.95 -3.40 0.92
C TRP A 62 8.45 -3.42 0.65
N THR A 63 9.10 -2.28 0.68
CA THR A 63 10.56 -2.20 0.57
C THR A 63 11.16 -1.85 1.91
N PHE A 64 12.10 -2.66 2.39
CA PHE A 64 12.67 -2.51 3.72
C PHE A 64 14.15 -2.89 3.72
N ASN A 65 15.01 -2.02 4.23
CA ASN A 65 16.47 -2.21 4.31
C ASN A 65 17.13 -2.65 2.99
N GLY A 66 16.72 -2.03 1.87
CA GLY A 66 17.26 -2.30 0.54
C GLY A 66 16.81 -3.63 -0.08
N LYS A 67 15.88 -4.32 0.55
CA LYS A 67 15.25 -5.56 0.05
C LYS A 67 13.77 -5.34 -0.19
N ALA A 68 13.18 -6.17 -1.03
CA ALA A 68 11.73 -6.20 -1.20
C ALA A 68 11.12 -7.32 -0.38
N PHE A 69 9.98 -7.05 0.24
CA PHE A 69 9.17 -8.00 0.98
C PHE A 69 7.83 -8.14 0.29
N ALA A 70 7.37 -9.38 0.17
CA ALA A 70 6.11 -9.71 -0.46
C ALA A 70 5.37 -10.73 0.39
N VAL A 71 4.12 -10.44 0.74
CA VAL A 71 3.23 -11.48 1.26
C VAL A 71 2.56 -12.14 0.07
N SER A 72 2.80 -13.42 -0.14
CA SER A 72 2.17 -14.21 -1.19
C SER A 72 1.46 -15.42 -0.59
N GLY A 73 0.16 -15.55 -0.88
CA GLY A 73 -0.71 -16.51 -0.22
C GLY A 73 -0.65 -16.38 1.30
N THR A 74 -0.06 -17.37 1.96
CA THR A 74 0.06 -17.41 3.43
C THR A 74 1.51 -17.34 3.91
N SER A 75 2.44 -16.82 3.11
CA SER A 75 3.86 -16.69 3.51
C SER A 75 4.41 -15.30 3.22
N LEU A 76 5.32 -14.85 4.08
CA LEU A 76 6.16 -13.67 3.86
C LEU A 76 7.43 -14.10 3.14
N TYR A 77 7.75 -13.44 2.03
CA TYR A 77 8.95 -13.66 1.25
C TYR A 77 9.81 -12.40 1.26
N GLU A 78 11.10 -12.58 1.52
CA GLU A 78 12.13 -11.57 1.31
C GLU A 78 12.79 -11.82 -0.05
N ILE A 79 13.05 -10.74 -0.78
CA ILE A 79 13.65 -10.73 -2.11
C ILE A 79 14.87 -9.83 -2.05
N ASP A 80 16.05 -10.40 -2.29
CA ASP A 80 17.30 -9.63 -2.33
C ASP A 80 17.51 -8.90 -3.68
N THR A 81 18.61 -8.16 -3.79
CA THR A 81 18.95 -7.38 -5.00
C THR A 81 19.30 -8.24 -6.21
N ASP A 82 19.66 -9.51 -5.99
CA ASP A 82 19.94 -10.51 -7.03
C ASP A 82 18.69 -11.32 -7.39
N TRP A 83 17.53 -10.93 -6.84
CA TRP A 83 16.22 -11.56 -7.00
C TRP A 83 16.07 -12.91 -6.30
N ASN A 84 16.98 -13.33 -5.40
CA ASN A 84 16.77 -14.57 -4.65
C ASN A 84 15.64 -14.40 -3.63
N ILE A 85 14.81 -15.45 -3.51
CA ILE A 85 13.67 -15.47 -2.59
C ILE A 85 14.00 -16.30 -1.35
N THR A 86 13.76 -15.71 -0.18
CA THR A 86 13.81 -16.41 1.11
C THR A 86 12.44 -16.34 1.78
N ASN A 87 11.91 -17.49 2.23
CA ASN A 87 10.69 -17.51 3.04
C ASN A 87 11.02 -17.11 4.49
N ARG A 88 10.33 -16.11 5.03
CA ARG A 88 10.52 -15.57 6.39
C ARG A 88 9.48 -16.04 7.39
N GLY A 89 8.47 -16.78 6.95
CA GLY A 89 7.46 -17.38 7.83
C GLY A 89 6.05 -17.29 7.28
N ALA A 90 5.11 -17.84 8.03
CA ALA A 90 3.70 -17.86 7.66
C ALA A 90 2.98 -16.56 8.05
N ILE A 91 2.10 -16.08 7.17
CA ILE A 91 1.18 -14.96 7.39
C ILE A 91 -0.24 -15.48 7.20
N GLY A 92 -1.07 -15.37 8.24
CA GLY A 92 -2.46 -15.81 8.22
C GLY A 92 -3.36 -15.01 7.28
N GLY A 93 -4.56 -15.55 7.05
CA GLY A 93 -5.60 -14.92 6.23
C GLY A 93 -5.38 -15.03 4.72
N GLY A 94 -6.23 -14.34 3.96
CA GLY A 94 -6.19 -14.30 2.49
C GLY A 94 -6.43 -12.93 1.86
N SER A 95 -6.85 -11.93 2.65
CA SER A 95 -7.10 -10.56 2.20
C SER A 95 -5.81 -9.76 2.02
N GLN A 96 -5.85 -8.60 1.36
CA GLN A 96 -4.70 -7.70 1.25
C GLN A 96 -4.05 -7.41 2.62
N VAL A 97 -2.75 -7.17 2.59
CA VAL A 97 -1.98 -6.79 3.78
C VAL A 97 -1.43 -5.39 3.62
N ASN A 98 -1.32 -4.67 4.75
CA ASN A 98 -0.62 -3.41 4.83
C ASN A 98 0.67 -3.60 5.64
N MET A 99 1.72 -2.89 5.29
CA MET A 99 3.04 -3.01 5.89
C MET A 99 3.64 -1.64 6.13
N THR A 100 4.36 -1.49 7.23
CA THR A 100 5.10 -0.28 7.60
C THR A 100 6.34 -0.69 8.37
N ASP A 101 7.39 0.13 8.34
CA ASP A 101 8.62 -0.15 9.09
C ASP A 101 9.12 1.09 9.84
N ASN A 102 10.02 0.85 10.79
CA ASN A 102 10.73 1.88 11.54
C ASN A 102 12.26 1.89 11.24
N GLY A 103 12.70 1.22 10.16
CA GLY A 103 14.10 0.99 9.83
C GLY A 103 14.74 -0.28 10.44
N THR A 104 14.14 -0.89 11.47
CA THR A 104 14.67 -2.11 12.13
C THR A 104 13.65 -3.23 12.23
N GLN A 105 12.42 -2.91 12.62
CA GLN A 105 11.25 -3.76 12.62
C GLN A 105 10.24 -3.32 11.54
N MET A 106 9.58 -4.29 10.94
CA MET A 106 8.47 -4.09 10.01
C MET A 106 7.20 -4.70 10.60
N PHE A 107 6.16 -3.88 10.77
CA PHE A 107 4.84 -4.32 11.17
C PHE A 107 4.00 -4.67 9.93
N ILE A 108 3.26 -5.77 10.03
CA ILE A 108 2.42 -6.33 8.97
C ILE A 108 1.00 -6.48 9.51
N ALA A 109 0.08 -5.67 9.00
CA ALA A 109 -1.35 -5.76 9.25
C ALA A 109 -1.99 -6.72 8.24
N ALA A 110 -2.54 -7.83 8.74
CA ALA A 110 -3.10 -8.91 7.92
C ALA A 110 -4.56 -9.26 8.30
N GLY A 111 -5.38 -8.23 8.51
CA GLY A 111 -6.79 -8.37 8.88
C GLY A 111 -6.91 -8.81 10.34
N ALA A 112 -7.31 -10.06 10.58
CA ALA A 112 -7.43 -10.59 11.94
C ALA A 112 -6.07 -10.88 12.61
N TYR A 113 -4.98 -10.85 11.85
CA TYR A 113 -3.63 -11.19 12.32
C TYR A 113 -2.68 -10.00 12.18
N GLY A 114 -1.71 -9.91 13.09
CA GLY A 114 -0.66 -8.91 13.10
C GLY A 114 0.69 -9.58 13.32
N TYR A 115 1.71 -9.12 12.61
CA TYR A 115 3.05 -9.67 12.69
C TYR A 115 4.09 -8.56 12.75
N VAL A 116 5.20 -8.81 13.45
CA VAL A 116 6.39 -7.98 13.40
C VAL A 116 7.57 -8.80 12.93
N TYR A 117 8.21 -8.32 11.86
CA TYR A 117 9.45 -8.87 11.34
C TYR A 117 10.63 -8.02 11.80
N ASP A 118 11.60 -8.65 12.45
CA ASP A 118 12.85 -7.99 12.86
C ASP A 118 13.95 -8.28 11.84
N SER A 119 14.49 -7.22 11.21
CA SER A 119 15.50 -7.36 10.16
C SER A 119 16.91 -7.70 10.67
N VAL A 120 17.17 -7.53 11.97
CA VAL A 120 18.46 -7.86 12.59
C VAL A 120 18.52 -9.35 12.91
N THR A 121 17.46 -9.87 13.52
CA THR A 121 17.36 -11.28 13.90
C THR A 121 16.79 -12.17 12.80
N ASN A 122 16.15 -11.57 11.78
CA ASN A 122 15.40 -12.25 10.71
C ASN A 122 14.24 -13.12 11.24
N VAL A 123 13.63 -12.72 12.35
CA VAL A 123 12.53 -13.44 13.00
C VAL A 123 11.21 -12.73 12.73
N LEU A 124 10.21 -13.52 12.34
CA LEU A 124 8.81 -13.10 12.23
C LEU A 124 8.05 -13.52 13.51
N THR A 125 7.55 -12.53 14.24
CA THR A 125 6.80 -12.72 15.49
C THR A 125 5.33 -12.41 15.27
N THR A 126 4.43 -13.22 15.83
CA THR A 126 2.96 -12.98 15.76
C THR A 126 2.49 -12.19 16.97
N LEU A 127 1.64 -11.19 16.75
CA LEU A 127 0.95 -10.46 17.82
C LEU A 127 -0.29 -11.24 18.25
N THR A 128 -0.39 -11.51 19.56
CA THR A 128 -1.45 -12.36 20.12
C THR A 128 -2.14 -11.72 21.32
N THR A 129 -1.39 -11.04 22.19
CA THR A 129 -1.92 -10.36 23.37
C THR A 129 -2.46 -8.98 23.01
N ASN A 130 -3.68 -8.66 23.45
CA ASN A 130 -4.35 -7.37 23.22
C ASN A 130 -4.41 -6.93 21.75
N PHE A 131 -4.40 -7.89 20.83
CA PHE A 131 -4.47 -7.63 19.39
C PHE A 131 -5.85 -8.03 18.86
N TYR A 132 -6.61 -7.05 18.37
CA TYR A 132 -7.98 -7.23 17.89
C TYR A 132 -8.09 -7.16 16.35
N GLY A 133 -6.95 -7.29 15.65
CA GLY A 133 -6.85 -7.15 14.20
C GLY A 133 -6.29 -5.79 13.77
N ALA A 134 -5.79 -5.73 12.54
CA ALA A 134 -5.30 -4.52 11.88
C ALA A 134 -5.54 -4.59 10.37
N VAL A 135 -6.03 -3.49 9.77
CA VAL A 135 -6.20 -3.37 8.30
C VAL A 135 -5.16 -2.43 7.70
N GLY A 136 -5.16 -1.18 8.16
CA GLY A 136 -4.20 -0.13 7.84
C GLY A 136 -3.19 0.03 8.96
N CYS A 137 -1.96 0.35 8.57
CA CYS A 137 -0.89 0.62 9.51
C CYS A 137 0.04 1.74 9.01
N GLY A 138 0.73 2.38 9.94
CA GLY A 138 1.76 3.37 9.65
C GLY A 138 2.71 3.53 10.83
N PHE A 139 3.76 4.32 10.65
CA PHE A 139 4.75 4.61 11.69
C PHE A 139 4.88 6.12 11.87
N LEU A 140 4.71 6.60 13.10
CA LEU A 140 4.79 8.01 13.46
C LEU A 140 5.61 8.17 14.74
N ASP A 141 6.68 8.97 14.69
CA ASP A 141 7.42 9.47 15.86
C ASP A 141 7.78 8.43 16.94
N GLY A 142 8.13 7.21 16.52
CA GLY A 142 8.49 6.12 17.45
C GLY A 142 7.35 5.18 17.79
N TRP A 143 6.20 5.33 17.15
CA TRP A 143 5.01 4.51 17.36
C TRP A 143 4.55 3.87 16.06
N PHE A 144 4.24 2.58 16.11
CA PHE A 144 3.41 1.97 15.09
C PHE A 144 1.95 2.26 15.40
N VAL A 145 1.20 2.65 14.37
CA VAL A 145 -0.20 3.03 14.48
C VAL A 145 -1.00 2.10 13.58
N PHE A 146 -2.14 1.59 14.05
CA PHE A 146 -3.00 0.72 13.25
C PHE A 146 -4.48 0.86 13.62
N ASN A 147 -5.38 0.67 12.64
CA ASN A 147 -6.82 0.68 12.91
C ASN A 147 -7.33 -0.74 13.22
N GLN A 148 -8.19 -0.84 14.23
CA GLN A 148 -8.92 -2.07 14.49
C GLN A 148 -10.01 -2.27 13.42
N PRO A 149 -10.10 -3.46 12.80
CA PRO A 149 -11.16 -3.77 11.84
C PRO A 149 -12.56 -3.56 12.44
N ASP A 150 -13.50 -3.11 11.61
CA ASP A 150 -14.93 -2.96 11.96
C ASP A 150 -15.20 -2.12 13.22
N SER A 151 -14.34 -1.15 13.50
CA SER A 151 -14.38 -0.33 14.72
C SER A 151 -14.05 1.13 14.42
N GLN A 152 -14.32 2.01 15.38
CA GLN A 152 -13.87 3.41 15.41
C GLN A 152 -12.48 3.58 16.04
N ILE A 153 -11.89 2.47 16.50
CA ILE A 153 -10.69 2.48 17.34
C ILE A 153 -9.43 2.36 16.49
N PHE A 154 -8.44 3.17 16.80
CA PHE A 154 -7.06 2.95 16.41
C PHE A 154 -6.17 2.77 17.64
N TRP A 155 -5.11 2.02 17.44
CA TRP A 155 -4.16 1.62 18.47
C TRP A 155 -2.79 2.19 18.15
N VAL A 156 -1.99 2.41 19.20
CA VAL A 156 -0.57 2.71 19.07
C VAL A 156 0.23 1.67 19.84
N MET A 157 1.32 1.21 19.25
CA MET A 157 2.29 0.35 19.90
C MET A 157 3.69 0.93 19.75
N ASP A 158 4.56 0.59 20.68
CA ASP A 158 5.92 1.12 20.72
C ASP A 158 6.72 0.76 19.46
N ALA A 159 7.88 1.42 19.29
CA ALA A 159 8.76 1.15 18.15
C ALA A 159 9.24 -0.31 18.08
N THR A 160 9.26 -1.08 19.17
CA THR A 160 9.61 -2.51 19.05
C THR A 160 8.50 -3.31 18.38
N GLY A 161 7.25 -2.85 18.51
CA GLY A 161 6.07 -3.47 17.92
C GLY A 161 5.75 -4.83 18.52
N THR A 162 6.34 -5.19 19.66
CA THR A 162 6.17 -6.55 20.24
C THR A 162 5.10 -6.61 21.32
N THR A 163 4.77 -5.47 21.92
CA THR A 163 3.83 -5.39 23.04
C THR A 163 2.81 -4.29 22.78
N ILE A 164 1.53 -4.62 22.96
CA ILE A 164 0.42 -3.66 22.85
C ILE A 164 -0.09 -3.39 24.26
N ASP A 165 0.06 -2.15 24.70
CA ASP A 165 -0.51 -1.70 25.97
C ASP A 165 -2.04 -1.58 25.82
N PRO A 166 -2.84 -2.21 26.70
CA PRO A 166 -4.30 -2.15 26.62
C PRO A 166 -4.88 -0.75 26.83
N LEU A 167 -4.09 0.21 27.31
CA LEU A 167 -4.50 1.60 27.47
C LEU A 167 -4.17 2.46 26.25
N TYR A 168 -3.36 1.96 25.31
CA TYR A 168 -2.84 2.74 24.19
C TYR A 168 -3.74 2.65 22.96
N PHE A 169 -4.98 3.12 23.12
CA PHE A 169 -5.97 3.23 22.06
C PHE A 169 -6.78 4.51 22.18
N ALA A 170 -7.33 4.96 21.05
CA ALA A 170 -8.32 6.02 21.01
C ALA A 170 -9.37 5.74 19.94
N SER A 171 -10.57 6.28 20.14
CA SER A 171 -11.67 6.29 19.18
C SER A 171 -11.64 7.57 18.33
N ALA A 172 -11.86 7.44 17.03
CA ALA A 172 -12.17 8.56 16.15
C ALA A 172 -13.63 9.00 16.38
N GLU A 173 -13.86 9.93 17.31
CA GLU A 173 -15.21 10.26 17.81
C GLU A 173 -15.89 11.47 17.15
N GLY A 174 -15.24 12.18 16.21
CA GLY A 174 -15.84 13.37 15.62
C GLY A 174 -17.09 13.09 14.76
N SER A 175 -17.30 11.85 14.35
CA SER A 175 -18.54 11.34 13.76
C SER A 175 -18.64 9.83 14.04
N PRO A 176 -19.82 9.26 14.35
CA PRO A 176 -19.95 7.82 14.60
C PRO A 176 -19.88 7.03 13.28
N ASP A 177 -18.68 6.66 12.84
CA ASP A 177 -18.47 5.78 11.68
C ASP A 177 -17.19 4.93 11.78
N ASN A 178 -17.22 3.72 11.21
CA ASN A 178 -16.09 2.80 11.31
C ASN A 178 -14.89 3.30 10.49
N LEU A 179 -13.69 3.12 11.06
CA LEU A 179 -12.42 3.36 10.39
C LEU A 179 -12.16 2.29 9.32
N VAL A 180 -12.01 2.74 8.07
CA VAL A 180 -11.67 1.90 6.92
C VAL A 180 -10.16 1.65 6.91
N THR A 181 -9.36 2.70 7.06
CA THR A 181 -7.89 2.64 7.03
C THR A 181 -7.29 3.92 7.64
N LEU A 182 -5.97 3.96 7.74
CA LEU A 182 -5.20 5.14 8.10
C LEU A 182 -3.99 5.30 7.19
N ILE A 183 -3.49 6.53 7.08
CA ILE A 183 -2.16 6.81 6.53
C ILE A 183 -1.40 7.74 7.48
N VAL A 184 -0.08 7.63 7.49
CA VAL A 184 0.78 8.58 8.16
C VAL A 184 1.49 9.42 7.10
N ASP A 185 1.35 10.73 7.18
CA ASP A 185 1.94 11.69 6.25
C ASP A 185 2.29 12.97 6.99
N HIS A 186 3.41 13.62 6.64
CA HIS A 186 3.85 14.89 7.25
C HIS A 186 3.81 14.96 8.80
N ARG A 187 4.09 13.84 9.48
CA ARG A 187 4.01 13.68 10.95
C ARG A 187 2.58 13.76 11.53
N GLU A 188 1.58 13.44 10.70
CA GLU A 188 0.18 13.39 11.07
C GLU A 188 -0.41 12.03 10.69
N ILE A 189 -1.33 11.52 11.52
CA ILE A 189 -2.14 10.36 11.22
C ILE A 189 -3.45 10.85 10.63
N TRP A 190 -3.72 10.44 9.40
CA TRP A 190 -4.98 10.67 8.73
C TRP A 190 -5.82 9.41 8.84
N LEU A 191 -6.88 9.49 9.65
CA LEU A 191 -7.83 8.42 9.87
C LEU A 191 -8.99 8.58 8.88
N PHE A 192 -9.20 7.56 8.05
CA PHE A 192 -10.30 7.53 7.09
C PHE A 192 -11.42 6.64 7.64
N GLY A 193 -12.48 7.31 8.09
CA GLY A 193 -13.77 6.69 8.35
C GLY A 193 -14.50 6.32 7.05
N THR A 194 -15.69 5.75 7.22
CA THR A 194 -16.58 5.44 6.10
C THR A 194 -17.14 6.72 5.45
N ASN A 195 -17.39 7.75 6.26
CA ASN A 195 -17.95 9.04 5.87
C ASN A 195 -17.21 10.24 6.49
N SER A 196 -16.20 10.00 7.34
CA SER A 196 -15.42 11.04 8.02
C SER A 196 -13.93 10.90 7.75
N VAL A 197 -13.20 12.02 7.89
CA VAL A 197 -11.73 12.02 7.96
C VAL A 197 -11.32 12.85 9.17
N GLU A 198 -10.43 12.29 9.97
CA GLU A 198 -9.85 12.95 11.14
C GLU A 198 -8.33 12.96 11.07
N VAL A 199 -7.72 14.02 11.59
CA VAL A 199 -6.27 14.16 11.64
C VAL A 199 -5.79 14.21 13.08
N TRP A 200 -4.80 13.39 13.39
CA TRP A 200 -4.17 13.24 14.69
C TRP A 200 -2.67 13.46 14.57
N TYR A 201 -2.03 13.84 15.67
CA TYR A 201 -0.59 14.07 15.74
C TYR A 201 -0.04 13.57 17.08
N ASP A 202 1.26 13.34 17.14
CA ASP A 202 1.94 13.02 18.39
C ASP A 202 2.09 14.30 19.24
N ALA A 203 1.38 14.33 20.37
CA ALA A 203 1.40 15.41 21.35
C ALA A 203 2.25 15.08 22.59
N GLY A 204 2.84 13.88 22.66
CA GLY A 204 3.69 13.44 23.77
C GLY A 204 2.96 13.37 25.12
N LEU A 205 1.66 13.10 25.10
CA LEU A 205 0.85 13.00 26.32
C LEU A 205 1.20 11.72 27.12
N PRO A 206 1.13 11.75 28.46
CA PRO A 206 1.65 10.70 29.32
C PRO A 206 0.84 9.39 29.32
N ASP A 207 -0.48 9.44 29.11
CA ASP A 207 -1.34 8.25 29.13
C ASP A 207 -1.59 7.67 27.72
N PHE A 208 -1.77 8.54 26.73
CA PHE A 208 -1.93 8.17 25.33
C PHE A 208 -1.27 9.25 24.47
N PRO A 209 -0.21 8.95 23.72
CA PRO A 209 0.68 9.97 23.14
C PRO A 209 0.02 10.85 22.07
N MET A 210 -1.07 10.40 21.44
CA MET A 210 -1.68 11.08 20.30
C MET A 210 -2.79 12.03 20.72
N ALA A 211 -2.90 13.16 20.04
CA ALA A 211 -4.01 14.10 20.18
C ALA A 211 -4.59 14.47 18.80
N ARG A 212 -5.87 14.84 18.79
CA ARG A 212 -6.57 15.29 17.59
C ARG A 212 -6.18 16.72 17.24
N ILE A 213 -5.97 17.00 15.95
CA ILE A 213 -5.79 18.38 15.48
C ILE A 213 -7.15 19.09 15.45
N GLN A 214 -7.30 20.16 16.23
CA GLN A 214 -8.54 20.92 16.28
C GLN A 214 -8.75 21.71 14.97
N GLY A 215 -9.85 21.44 14.26
CA GLY A 215 -10.20 22.11 13.00
C GLY A 215 -9.91 21.31 11.72
N ALA A 216 -9.24 20.15 11.82
CA ALA A 216 -8.98 19.24 10.70
C ALA A 216 -10.04 18.11 10.64
N PHE A 217 -11.32 18.49 10.64
CA PHE A 217 -12.45 17.57 10.45
C PHE A 217 -13.08 17.85 9.09
N LYS A 218 -13.14 16.84 8.22
CA LYS A 218 -13.94 16.91 6.98
C LYS A 218 -14.99 15.82 6.98
N SER A 219 -16.25 16.22 7.15
CA SER A 219 -17.41 15.40 6.81
C SER A 219 -17.71 15.53 5.31
N ASN A 220 -17.09 14.70 4.47
CA ASN A 220 -17.42 14.65 3.05
C ASN A 220 -17.84 13.22 2.69
N ASN A 221 -19.06 13.08 2.12
CA ASN A 221 -19.69 11.86 1.60
C ASN A 221 -18.94 11.21 0.42
N THR A 222 -17.65 10.92 0.58
CA THR A 222 -16.87 10.14 -0.39
C THR A 222 -16.29 8.93 0.34
N PRO A 223 -16.84 7.72 0.10
CA PRO A 223 -16.33 6.50 0.73
C PRO A 223 -14.84 6.33 0.38
N ALA A 224 -14.02 6.11 1.40
CA ALA A 224 -12.59 5.87 1.24
C ALA A 224 -12.36 4.62 0.37
N CYS A 225 -11.51 4.74 -0.64
CA CYS A 225 -11.02 3.59 -1.40
C CYS A 225 -10.12 2.75 -0.45
N PRO A 226 -10.42 1.46 -0.20
CA PRO A 226 -9.67 0.64 0.74
C PRO A 226 -8.22 0.33 0.29
N THR A 227 -7.84 0.71 -0.92
CA THR A 227 -6.48 0.55 -1.46
C THR A 227 -5.88 1.90 -1.83
N LEU A 228 -5.26 2.58 -0.86
CA LEU A 228 -4.40 3.73 -1.12
C LEU A 228 -2.94 3.31 -0.90
N TRP A 229 -2.24 3.05 -1.99
CA TRP A 229 -0.80 2.82 -1.98
C TRP A 229 -0.08 4.17 -2.04
N VAL A 230 0.45 4.64 -0.91
CA VAL A 230 1.42 5.74 -0.91
C VAL A 230 2.82 5.12 -0.88
N THR A 231 3.48 5.04 -2.03
CA THR A 231 4.90 4.69 -2.07
C THR A 231 5.71 5.91 -1.65
N HIS A 232 6.20 5.93 -0.42
CA HIS A 232 7.32 6.81 -0.09
C HIS A 232 8.58 6.23 -0.75
N THR A 233 9.10 6.96 -1.73
CA THR A 233 10.50 7.10 -2.16
C THR A 233 10.67 7.02 -3.67
N ASN A 234 11.43 8.00 -4.18
CA ASN A 234 11.78 8.20 -5.58
C ASN A 234 12.19 6.92 -6.32
N ARG A 235 11.51 6.68 -7.44
CA ARG A 235 11.90 5.81 -8.57
C ARG A 235 11.90 4.31 -8.29
N THR A 236 10.73 3.68 -8.31
CA THR A 236 10.37 2.58 -9.24
C THR A 236 8.97 2.09 -8.91
N ALA A 237 8.02 2.32 -9.82
CA ALA A 237 6.70 1.72 -9.72
C ALA A 237 6.76 0.29 -10.29
N ILE A 238 6.60 -0.71 -9.43
CA ILE A 238 6.32 -2.08 -9.85
C ILE A 238 4.79 -2.21 -9.84
N ALA A 239 4.19 -2.18 -11.03
CA ALA A 239 2.75 -2.42 -11.20
C ALA A 239 2.52 -3.89 -11.56
N PHE A 240 1.62 -4.57 -10.84
CA PHE A 240 1.04 -5.83 -11.29
C PHE A 240 -0.49 -5.70 -11.29
N THR A 241 -1.08 -6.13 -12.40
CA THR A 241 -2.54 -6.31 -12.57
C THR A 241 -2.95 -7.66 -11.96
N PHE A 242 -4.02 -7.64 -11.16
CA PHE A 242 -4.71 -8.85 -10.67
C PHE A 242 -5.40 -9.61 -11.80
#